data_AF-A0A1I7KTD7-F1
#
_entry.id   AF-A0A1I7KTD7-F1
#
_cell.length_a   1.000
_cell.length_b   1.000
_cell.length_c   1.000
_cell.angle_alpha   90.00
_cell.angle_beta   90.00
_cell.angle_gamma   90.00
#
_symmetry.space_group_name_H-M   'P 1'
#
loop_
_entity.id
_entity.type
_entity.pdbx_description
1 polymer ?
#
loop_
_entity_poly.entity_id
_entity_poly.type
_entity_poly.pdbx_seq_one_letter_code
_entity_poly.pdbx_strand_id
1 'polypeptide(L)' 'MDDFLAATGVTRVPIAEAETRLALAAHARHGKGRHPARLNLGDCFACACARMHGVPLLYVGDAFPQTDIRSALA' A
#
# COMPACT_ATOMS: atom_id res chain seq x y z
N MET A 1 -15.11 -6.21 13.34
CA MET A 1 -14.20 -6.22 12.18
C MET A 1 -14.95 -6.74 10.97
N ASP A 2 -15.44 -7.98 11.01
CA ASP A 2 -16.20 -8.58 9.90
C ASP A 2 -17.47 -7.80 9.57
N ASP A 3 -18.21 -7.30 10.58
CA ASP A 3 -19.39 -6.44 10.35
C ASP A 3 -19.07 -5.16 9.57
N PHE A 4 -17.91 -4.54 9.86
CA PHE A 4 -17.47 -3.34 9.15
C PHE A 4 -17.13 -3.67 7.69
N LEU A 5 -16.39 -4.76 7.47
CA LEU A 5 -16.02 -5.21 6.12
C LEU A 5 -17.27 -5.56 5.29
N ALA A 6 -18.24 -6.23 5.91
CA ALA A 6 -19.52 -6.55 5.27
C ALA A 6 -20.33 -5.30 4.93
N ALA A 7 -20.46 -4.36 5.88
CA ALA A 7 -21.21 -3.12 5.68
C ALA A 7 -20.61 -2.19 4.61
N THR A 8 -19.30 -2.27 4.37
CA THR A 8 -18.58 -1.41 3.42
C THR A 8 -18.25 -2.09 2.08
N GLY A 9 -18.58 -3.38 1.92
CA GLY A 9 -18.26 -4.14 0.71
C GLY A 9 -16.76 -4.35 0.49
N VAL A 10 -15.94 -4.25 1.55
CA VAL A 10 -14.49 -4.41 1.45
C VAL A 10 -14.14 -5.87 1.21
N THR A 11 -13.43 -6.13 0.11
CA THR A 11 -12.90 -7.46 -0.21
C THR A 11 -11.50 -7.61 0.38
N ARG A 12 -11.27 -8.69 1.13
CA ARG A 12 -9.94 -9.04 1.63
C ARG A 12 -9.11 -9.71 0.55
N VAL A 13 -7.89 -9.22 0.36
CA VAL A 13 -6.91 -9.81 -0.55
C VAL A 13 -5.81 -10.50 0.26
N PRO A 14 -5.47 -11.77 -0.02
CA PRO A 14 -4.34 -12.45 0.61
C PRO A 14 -3.02 -11.87 0.09
N ILE A 15 -2.02 -11.77 0.97
CA ILE A 15 -0.65 -11.45 0.56
C ILE A 15 -0.01 -12.74 0.06
N ALA A 16 0.30 -12.80 -1.24
CA ALA A 16 1.02 -13.91 -1.85
C ALA A 16 2.46 -13.51 -2.20
N GLU A 17 3.16 -14.40 -2.91
CA GLU A 17 4.56 -14.18 -3.27
C GLU A 17 4.74 -12.94 -4.18
N ALA A 18 3.78 -12.67 -5.06
CA ALA A 18 3.82 -11.53 -5.97
C ALA A 18 3.78 -10.19 -5.21
N GLU A 19 2.86 -10.05 -4.26
CA GLU A 19 2.74 -8.87 -3.39
C GLU A 19 3.99 -8.72 -2.51
N THR A 20 4.55 -9.84 -2.05
CA THR A 20 5.79 -9.84 -1.26
C THR A 20 6.97 -9.30 -2.07
N ARG A 21 7.16 -9.75 -3.31
CA ARG A 21 8.22 -9.23 -4.19
C ARG A 21 8.03 -7.74 -4.46
N LEU A 22 6.80 -7.29 -4.73
CA LEU A 22 6.49 -5.88 -4.95
C LEU A 22 6.68 -5.03 -3.69
N ALA A 23 6.36 -5.56 -2.51
CA ALA A 23 6.57 -4.85 -1.25
C ALA A 23 8.06 -4.66 -0.94
N LEU A 24 8.90 -5.66 -1.22
CA LEU A 24 10.36 -5.54 -1.09
C LEU A 24 10.91 -4.49 -2.06
N ALA A 25 10.42 -4.45 -3.30
CA ALA A 25 10.78 -3.41 -4.27
C ALA A 25 10.33 -2.01 -3.82
N ALA A 26 9.13 -1.89 -3.26
CA ALA A 26 8.63 -0.64 -2.68
C ALA A 26 9.50 -0.18 -1.51
N HIS A 27 9.92 -1.10 -0.64
CA HIS A 27 10.81 -0.78 0.48
C HIS A 27 12.21 -0.35 0.01
N ALA A 28 12.77 -1.01 -1.01
CA ALA A 28 14.06 -0.62 -1.58
C ALA A 28 14.06 0.82 -2.09
N ARG A 29 12.93 1.28 -2.65
CA ARG A 29 12.81 2.61 -3.24
C ARG A 29 12.31 3.70 -2.28
N HIS A 30 11.40 3.36 -1.37
CA HIS A 30 10.71 4.34 -0.51
C HIS A 30 10.79 4.06 0.99
N GLY A 31 11.55 3.03 1.40
CA GLY A 31 11.60 2.56 2.77
C GLY A 31 12.19 3.55 3.77
N LYS A 32 11.77 3.41 5.03
CA LYS A 32 12.35 4.12 6.18
C LYS A 32 13.87 3.91 6.25
N GLY A 33 14.60 5.02 6.43
CA GLY A 33 16.06 5.05 6.47
C GLY A 33 16.73 5.20 5.10
N ARG A 34 15.95 5.22 4.01
CA ARG A 34 16.46 5.33 2.63
C ARG A 34 15.82 6.46 1.82
N HIS A 35 14.56 6.78 2.10
CA HIS A 35 13.78 7.73 1.31
C HIS A 35 12.94 8.67 2.21
N PRO A 36 12.69 9.93 1.81
CA PRO A 36 11.85 10.88 2.55
C PRO A 36 10.44 10.38 2.93
N ALA A 37 9.80 9.61 2.04
CA ALA A 37 8.51 8.93 2.30
C ALA A 37 8.52 8.02 3.53
N ARG A 38 9.68 7.47 3.90
CA ARG A 38 9.91 6.62 5.08
C ARG A 38 8.91 5.47 5.26
N LEU A 39 8.53 4.79 4.18
CA LEU A 39 7.56 3.70 4.22
C LEU A 39 8.00 2.59 5.19
N ASN A 40 7.09 2.19 6.06
CA ASN A 40 7.23 0.98 6.88
C ASN A 40 6.85 -0.28 6.07
N LEU A 41 6.97 -1.47 6.68
CA LEU A 41 6.66 -2.72 5.99
C LEU A 41 5.18 -2.82 5.56
N GLY A 42 4.25 -2.40 6.42
CA GLY A 42 2.82 -2.36 6.12
C GLY A 42 2.49 -1.42 4.96
N ASP A 43 3.12 -0.24 4.93
CA ASP A 43 2.95 0.71 3.81
C ASP A 43 3.45 0.11 2.49
N CYS A 44 4.53 -0.66 2.53
CA CYS A 44 5.08 -1.34 1.36
C CYS A 44 4.10 -2.40 0.83
N PHE A 45 3.46 -3.17 1.72
CA PHE A 45 2.41 -4.11 1.32
C PHE A 45 1.15 -3.42 0.80
N ALA A 46 0.75 -2.29 1.40
CA ALA A 46 -0.38 -1.50 0.90
C ALA A 46 -0.12 -0.99 -0.52
N CYS A 47 1.08 -0.45 -0.77
CA CYS A 47 1.51 -0.01 -2.10
C CYS A 47 1.60 -1.19 -3.09
N ALA A 48 2.15 -2.32 -2.68
CA ALA A 48 2.23 -3.53 -3.50
C ALA A 48 0.87 -4.06 -3.92
N CYS A 49 -0.07 -4.15 -2.97
CA CYS A 49 -1.45 -4.57 -3.23
C CYS A 49 -2.15 -3.62 -4.22
N ALA A 50 -2.08 -2.31 -3.98
CA ALA A 50 -2.66 -1.32 -4.87
C ALA A 50 -2.09 -1.39 -6.31
N ARG A 51 -0.77 -1.60 -6.44
CA ARG A 51 -0.11 -1.79 -7.74
C ARG A 51 -0.56 -3.07 -8.44
N MET A 52 -0.56 -4.19 -7.72
CA MET A 52 -0.92 -5.48 -8.29
C MET A 52 -2.35 -5.47 -8.81
N HIS A 53 -3.27 -4.82 -8.11
CA HIS A 53 -4.66 -4.71 -8.54
C HIS A 53 -4.95 -3.51 -9.45
N GLY A 54 -3.95 -2.67 -9.76
CA GLY A 54 -4.13 -1.49 -10.61
C GLY A 54 -5.10 -0.45 -10.05
N VAL A 55 -5.26 -0.40 -8.73
CA VAL A 55 -6.20 0.50 -8.03
C VAL A 55 -5.47 1.64 -7.32
N PRO A 56 -6.12 2.81 -7.11
CA PRO A 56 -5.54 3.86 -6.28
C PRO A 56 -5.54 3.45 -4.79
N LEU A 57 -4.62 4.00 -4.01
CA LEU A 57 -4.50 3.73 -2.58
C LEU A 57 -5.19 4.83 -1.75
N LEU A 58 -6.10 4.42 -0.88
CA LEU A 58 -6.67 5.27 0.17
C LEU A 58 -5.80 5.18 1.44
N TYR A 59 -5.38 6.32 1.97
CA TYR A 59 -4.48 6.38 3.14
C TYR A 59 -4.74 7.66 3.95
N VAL A 60 -4.15 7.74 5.14
CA VAL A 60 -4.08 8.95 5.96
C VAL A 60 -2.61 9.30 6.20
N GLY A 61 -2.25 10.58 6.13
CA GLY A 61 -0.91 11.10 6.35
C GLY A 61 -0.11 11.37 5.07
N ASP A 62 1.18 11.74 5.24
CA ASP A 62 1.98 12.41 4.19
C ASP A 62 3.07 11.52 3.56
N ALA A 63 3.09 10.23 3.87
CA ALA A 63 4.12 9.31 3.38
C ALA A 63 3.94 8.97 1.88
N PHE A 64 2.72 8.62 1.48
CA PHE A 64 2.41 8.17 0.11
C PHE A 64 2.45 9.25 -0.98
N PRO A 65 2.13 10.54 -0.73
CA PRO A 65 2.35 11.62 -1.70
C PRO A 65 3.80 11.75 -2.19
N GLN A 66 4.77 11.23 -1.42
CA GLN A 66 6.18 11.22 -1.80
C GLN A 66 6.58 9.94 -2.55
N THR A 67 5.59 9.20 -3.06
CA THR A 67 5.78 8.00 -3.87
C THR A 67 5.06 8.18 -5.20
N ASP A 68 5.27 7.25 -6.12
CA ASP A 68 4.60 7.17 -7.42
C ASP A 68 3.31 6.32 -7.37
N ILE A 69 2.77 6.01 -6.19
CA ILE A 69 1.45 5.35 -6.10
C ILE A 69 0.35 6.36 -6.45
N ARG A 70 -0.69 5.91 -7.18
CA ARG A 70 -1.89 6.73 -7.35
C ARG A 70 -2.65 6.86 -6.03
N SER A 71 -2.94 8.10 -5.63
CA SER A 71 -3.81 8.38 -4.49
C SER A 71 -5.28 8.25 -4.87
N ALA A 72 -6.10 7.75 -3.94
CA ALA A 72 -7.55 7.73 -4.05
C ALA A 72 -8.22 9.01 -3.49
N LEU A 73 -7.43 9.93 -2.92
CA LEU A 73 -7.90 11.19 -2.32
C LEU A 73 -7.90 12.38 -3.29
N ALA A 74 -7.42 12.18 -4.52
CA ALA A 74 -7.29 13.21 -5.56
C ALA A 74 -8.45 13.18 -6.54
#